data_AF-A0A0K1QD93-F1
#
_entry.id   AF-A0A0K1QD93-F1
#
_cell.length_a   1.000
_cell.length_b   1.000
_cell.length_c   1.000
_cell.angle_alpha   90.00
_cell.angle_beta   90.00
_cell.angle_gamma   90.00
#
_symmetry.space_group_name_H-M   'P 1'
#
loop_
_entity.id
_entity.type
_entity.pdbx_description
1 polymer ?
#
loop_
_entity_poly.entity_id
_entity_poly.type
_entity_poly.pdbx_seq_one_letter_code
_entity_poly.pdbx_strand_id
1 'polypeptide(L)'
;MAFMGSVVLPFAPACSFRSLDGFADSAESDIQTSDAGGDDGASTQAPEAGDGSSPSASLASCAAIHDARPDLPDGIYSIDPDGDGPTAPVDVFCDMTNDGGGWTLVTERWISLERASKATVVKTTDSRGGIAFQVFMNDDGCGSGNGAGHQVLFDNRPTWSKIRFEAVFAGAVNCWNIFGETEAALGYGPGIIPFVKGVDTIRDARGMGGVAGDDYAGTNVRCDQAPENFWSPDNGLAERSAIVILRRTNANDPAAGLATTANCSGALGAGNTSPTWWAYRNIYVK
;
A
#
# COMPACT_ATOMS: atom_id res chain seq x y z
N MET A 1 -24.29 -56.77 -15.07
CA MET A 1 -22.94 -56.96 -15.63
C MET A 1 -22.02 -56.00 -14.89
N ALA A 2 -21.01 -56.55 -14.21
CA ALA A 2 -19.92 -55.94 -13.46
C ALA A 2 -20.24 -55.11 -12.18
N PHE A 3 -19.42 -55.41 -11.15
CA PHE A 3 -19.46 -55.07 -9.73
C PHE A 3 -18.23 -54.18 -9.38
N MET A 4 -18.32 -53.44 -8.26
CA MET A 4 -17.23 -52.95 -7.37
C MET A 4 -16.21 -51.90 -7.93
N GLY A 5 -15.74 -50.92 -7.17
CA GLY A 5 -15.87 -50.65 -5.73
C GLY A 5 -15.31 -49.28 -5.31
N SER A 6 -15.73 -48.84 -4.12
CA SER A 6 -15.27 -47.64 -3.42
C SER A 6 -13.87 -47.78 -2.84
N VAL A 7 -13.09 -46.70 -2.86
CA VAL A 7 -11.88 -46.55 -2.04
C VAL A 7 -12.05 -45.36 -1.11
N VAL A 8 -12.04 -45.66 0.19
CA VAL A 8 -11.95 -44.71 1.30
C VAL A 8 -10.47 -44.68 1.73
N LEU A 9 -9.89 -43.49 1.88
CA LEU A 9 -8.56 -43.32 2.47
C LEU A 9 -8.65 -42.62 3.85
N PRO A 10 -7.84 -43.02 4.84
CA PRO A 10 -8.03 -42.68 6.24
C PRO A 10 -7.34 -41.37 6.68
N PHE A 11 -7.91 -40.78 7.73
CA PHE A 11 -7.33 -39.75 8.61
C PHE A 11 -6.16 -40.28 9.45
N ALA A 12 -5.18 -39.42 9.77
CA ALA A 12 -4.56 -39.17 11.10
C ALA A 12 -3.22 -38.37 10.95
N PRO A 13 -2.55 -37.90 12.02
CA PRO A 13 -2.88 -36.68 12.78
C PRO A 13 -1.67 -35.73 12.99
N ALA A 14 -1.93 -34.65 13.72
CA ALA A 14 -1.04 -33.54 14.08
C ALA A 14 0.31 -33.91 14.72
N CYS A 15 1.36 -33.16 14.37
CA CYS A 15 2.63 -33.13 15.10
C CYS A 15 2.55 -32.15 16.29
N SER A 16 2.78 -32.68 17.49
CA SER A 16 3.03 -31.93 18.71
C SER A 16 4.53 -31.74 18.92
N PHE A 17 4.92 -30.54 19.34
CA PHE A 17 6.28 -30.22 19.80
C PHE A 17 6.50 -30.80 21.20
N ARG A 18 7.59 -31.55 21.38
CA ARG A 18 8.08 -31.98 22.70
C ARG A 18 9.24 -31.09 23.14
N SER A 19 9.13 -30.62 24.37
CA SER A 19 10.20 -30.05 25.20
C SER A 19 11.34 -31.06 25.37
N LEU A 20 12.58 -30.57 25.34
CA LEU A 20 13.74 -31.28 25.84
C LEU A 20 14.36 -30.43 26.96
N ASP A 21 14.02 -30.83 28.18
CA ASP A 21 14.77 -30.50 29.38
C ASP A 21 16.11 -31.26 29.37
N GLY A 22 17.12 -30.59 29.92
CA GLY A 22 18.04 -31.21 30.87
C GLY A 22 19.15 -32.09 30.32
N PHE A 23 20.36 -31.53 30.27
CA PHE A 23 21.55 -32.25 30.69
C PHE A 23 22.42 -31.33 31.56
N ALA A 24 22.41 -31.63 32.86
CA ALA A 24 23.49 -31.28 33.76
C ALA A 24 24.56 -32.37 33.65
N ASP A 25 25.83 -31.99 33.67
CA ASP A 25 26.69 -32.49 34.75
C ASP A 25 27.90 -31.59 34.99
N SER A 26 28.21 -31.60 36.27
CA SER A 26 29.16 -30.87 37.09
C SER A 26 30.61 -31.22 36.79
N ALA A 27 31.51 -30.26 36.95
CA ALA A 27 32.82 -30.53 37.50
C ALA A 27 33.29 -29.29 38.30
N GLU A 28 33.36 -29.47 39.61
CA GLU A 28 33.98 -28.53 40.54
C GLU A 28 35.49 -28.77 40.61
N SER A 29 36.26 -27.68 40.76
CA SER A 29 37.44 -27.71 41.62
C SER A 29 37.75 -26.31 42.15
N ASP A 30 37.81 -26.26 43.47
CA ASP A 30 38.00 -25.14 44.38
C ASP A 30 39.40 -24.47 44.38
N ILE A 31 39.40 -23.21 44.84
CA ILE A 31 40.43 -22.55 45.69
C ILE A 31 41.77 -22.16 44.98
N GLN A 32 42.36 -20.97 45.10
CA GLN A 32 42.44 -20.01 46.20
C GLN A 32 42.79 -18.59 45.72
N THR A 33 42.37 -17.61 46.50
CA THR A 33 42.81 -16.21 46.50
C THR A 33 44.28 -16.06 46.94
N SER A 34 45.02 -15.13 46.33
CA SER A 34 46.21 -14.51 46.92
C SER A 34 46.35 -13.06 46.46
N ASP A 35 46.18 -12.13 47.40
CA ASP A 35 46.64 -10.75 47.31
C ASP A 35 48.18 -10.67 47.40
N ALA A 36 48.80 -9.80 46.60
CA ALA A 36 49.82 -8.83 47.05
C ALA A 36 50.44 -8.04 45.87
N GLY A 37 50.15 -6.73 45.85
CA GLY A 37 51.13 -5.63 45.76
C GLY A 37 51.94 -5.38 44.47
N GLY A 38 51.87 -4.15 43.96
CA GLY A 38 52.89 -3.59 43.06
C GLY A 38 52.41 -2.38 42.24
N ASP A 39 52.61 -1.18 42.80
CA ASP A 39 52.61 0.13 42.12
C ASP A 39 53.70 0.19 41.05
N ASP A 40 53.41 0.82 39.90
CA ASP A 40 54.32 1.72 39.17
C ASP A 40 53.57 2.32 37.96
N GLY A 41 53.30 3.62 38.06
CA GLY A 41 52.60 4.39 37.03
C GLY A 41 53.38 4.54 35.72
N ALA A 42 52.65 4.41 34.61
CA ALA A 42 53.03 4.99 33.32
C ALA A 42 51.76 5.38 32.56
N SER A 43 51.35 6.64 32.74
CA SER A 43 50.36 7.30 31.89
C SER A 43 50.92 7.41 30.47
N THR A 44 50.42 6.55 29.59
CA THR A 44 50.44 6.78 28.16
C THR A 44 48.98 6.85 27.72
N GLN A 45 48.55 8.03 27.31
CA GLN A 45 47.24 8.27 26.74
C GLN A 45 47.05 7.35 25.54
N ALA A 46 46.23 6.32 25.72
CA ALA A 46 45.57 5.66 24.61
C ALA A 46 44.65 6.69 23.93
N PRO A 47 44.52 6.69 22.59
CA PRO A 47 43.48 7.47 21.95
C PRO A 47 42.15 6.98 22.52
N GLU A 48 41.39 7.90 23.10
CA GLU A 48 40.07 7.65 23.65
C GLU A 48 39.25 6.91 22.59
N ALA A 49 38.83 5.70 22.94
CA ALA A 49 37.82 4.99 22.19
C ALA A 49 36.61 5.92 22.12
N GLY A 50 36.33 6.40 20.89
CA GLY A 50 35.20 7.25 20.60
C GLY A 50 33.95 6.65 21.21
N ASP A 51 33.35 7.48 22.06
CA ASP A 51 32.10 7.31 22.76
C ASP A 51 31.09 6.44 22.01
N GLY A 52 30.63 5.40 22.71
CA GLY A 52 29.44 4.66 22.37
C GLY A 52 28.22 5.56 22.48
N SER A 53 27.98 6.33 21.43
CA SER A 53 26.75 7.11 21.25
C SER A 53 26.40 7.14 19.77
N SER A 54 25.67 6.12 19.33
CA SER A 54 24.55 6.38 18.45
C SER A 54 23.47 5.37 18.80
N PRO A 55 22.30 5.76 19.33
CA PRO A 55 21.13 5.00 18.96
C PRO A 55 21.19 4.99 17.43
N SER A 56 21.11 3.82 16.81
CA SER A 56 20.80 3.75 15.39
C SER A 56 19.42 4.39 15.24
N ALA A 57 19.34 5.73 15.24
CA ALA A 57 18.13 6.48 15.07
C ALA A 57 17.55 6.00 13.75
N SER A 58 16.44 5.30 13.84
CA SER A 58 15.73 4.78 12.68
C SER A 58 15.50 5.95 11.74
N LEU A 59 15.85 5.78 10.47
CA LEU A 59 15.67 6.85 9.48
C LEU A 59 14.17 7.13 9.30
N ALA A 60 13.83 8.35 8.93
CA ALA A 60 12.44 8.81 9.02
C ALA A 60 11.46 8.13 8.06
N SER A 61 11.95 7.51 6.98
CA SER A 61 11.12 6.88 5.97
C SER A 61 11.90 5.82 5.18
N CYS A 62 11.18 4.97 4.43
CA CYS A 62 11.81 4.06 3.47
C CYS A 62 12.65 4.80 2.43
N ALA A 63 12.24 6.02 2.04
CA ALA A 63 13.01 6.85 1.12
C ALA A 63 14.37 7.24 1.72
N ALA A 64 14.39 7.69 2.98
CA ALA A 64 15.63 8.00 3.67
C ALA A 64 16.53 6.77 3.84
N ILE A 65 15.95 5.59 4.13
CA ILE A 65 16.69 4.32 4.19
C ILE A 65 17.33 4.00 2.84
N HIS A 66 16.57 4.11 1.76
CA HIS A 66 17.03 3.80 0.41
C HIS A 66 18.10 4.78 -0.07
N ASP A 67 17.96 6.08 0.22
CA ASP A 67 18.97 7.08 -0.13
C ASP A 67 20.30 6.83 0.59
N ALA A 68 20.25 6.37 1.85
CA ALA A 68 21.44 6.01 2.60
C ALA A 68 22.05 4.67 2.16
N ARG A 69 21.21 3.71 1.75
CA ARG A 69 21.60 2.32 1.43
C ARG A 69 20.76 1.79 0.25
N PRO A 70 21.11 2.15 -0.99
CA PRO A 70 20.30 1.84 -2.18
C PRO A 70 20.29 0.34 -2.56
N ASP A 71 21.28 -0.43 -2.08
CA ASP A 71 21.38 -1.87 -2.39
C ASP A 71 20.54 -2.77 -1.45
N LEU A 72 19.78 -2.16 -0.53
CA LEU A 72 18.92 -2.93 0.39
C LEU A 72 17.73 -3.56 -0.35
N PRO A 73 17.37 -4.82 -0.04
CA PRO A 73 16.24 -5.48 -0.68
C PRO A 73 14.90 -4.95 -0.15
N ASP A 74 13.81 -5.30 -0.84
CA ASP A 74 12.47 -5.11 -0.30
C ASP A 74 12.31 -5.85 1.04
N GLY A 75 11.58 -5.28 1.99
CA GLY A 75 11.43 -5.91 3.31
C GLY A 75 10.80 -5.03 4.36
N ILE A 76 10.71 -5.55 5.58
CA ILE A 76 10.26 -4.79 6.75
C ILE A 76 11.45 -4.05 7.35
N TYR A 77 11.28 -2.75 7.57
CA TYR A 77 12.27 -1.87 8.19
C TYR A 77 11.61 -1.06 9.29
N SER A 78 12.39 -0.74 10.33
CA SER A 78 11.97 0.20 11.37
C SER A 78 12.29 1.63 10.92
N ILE A 79 11.27 2.48 10.90
CA ILE A 79 11.39 3.92 10.58
C ILE A 79 10.98 4.77 11.78
N ASP A 80 11.49 5.99 11.86
CA ASP A 80 11.13 6.95 12.91
C ASP A 80 10.58 8.25 12.29
N PRO A 81 9.26 8.31 12.01
CA PRO A 81 8.65 9.43 11.30
C PRO A 81 8.87 10.81 11.92
N ASP A 82 9.02 10.90 13.24
CA ASP A 82 9.22 12.15 13.99
C ASP A 82 10.61 12.26 14.64
N GLY A 83 11.47 11.25 14.50
CA GLY A 83 12.85 11.27 14.96
C GLY A 83 12.91 11.27 16.49
N ASP A 84 13.60 12.26 17.08
CA ASP A 84 13.64 12.41 18.56
C ASP A 84 12.28 12.85 19.17
N GLY A 85 11.20 12.74 18.41
CA GLY A 85 9.83 13.05 18.83
C GLY A 85 9.24 12.03 19.80
N PRO A 86 7.98 12.23 20.24
CA PRO A 86 7.33 11.35 21.20
C PRO A 86 6.86 10.02 20.61
N THR A 87 6.80 9.87 19.29
CA THR A 87 6.31 8.64 18.65
C THR A 87 7.43 7.62 18.61
N ALA A 88 7.14 6.40 19.05
CA ALA A 88 8.11 5.33 18.94
C ALA A 88 8.33 4.96 17.45
N PRO A 89 9.53 4.46 17.09
CA PRO A 89 9.77 3.87 15.78
C PRO A 89 8.73 2.82 15.42
N VAL A 90 8.42 2.74 14.13
CA VAL A 90 7.39 1.86 13.59
C VAL A 90 7.96 0.98 12.50
N ASP A 91 7.56 -0.29 12.51
CA ASP A 91 7.89 -1.21 11.43
C ASP A 91 6.97 -0.98 10.24
N VAL A 92 7.57 -0.89 9.05
CA VAL A 92 6.88 -0.69 7.77
C VAL A 92 7.48 -1.59 6.72
N PHE A 93 6.67 -2.01 5.74
CA PHE A 93 7.21 -2.64 4.55
C PHE A 93 7.72 -1.55 3.59
N CYS A 94 9.00 -1.67 3.20
CA CYS A 94 9.63 -0.84 2.18
C CYS A 94 9.80 -1.63 0.89
N ASP A 95 9.31 -1.08 -0.22
CA ASP A 95 9.71 -1.49 -1.57
C ASP A 95 10.92 -0.65 -1.99
N MET A 96 12.06 -1.32 -2.05
CA MET A 96 13.38 -0.76 -2.38
C MET A 96 13.75 -0.97 -3.85
N THR A 97 12.94 -1.71 -4.60
CA THR A 97 13.29 -2.15 -5.96
C THR A 97 12.54 -1.38 -7.04
N ASN A 98 11.24 -1.20 -6.88
CA ASN A 98 10.38 -0.72 -7.96
C ASN A 98 10.32 0.81 -7.99
N ASP A 99 10.26 1.38 -9.20
CA ASP A 99 10.13 2.84 -9.42
C ASP A 99 11.16 3.68 -8.65
N GLY A 100 12.41 3.19 -8.61
CA GLY A 100 13.53 3.85 -7.93
C GLY A 100 13.55 3.68 -6.41
N GLY A 101 12.84 2.69 -5.88
CA GLY A 101 12.93 2.25 -4.48
C GLY A 101 12.47 3.26 -3.44
N GLY A 102 12.63 2.93 -2.16
CA GLY A 102 12.30 3.82 -1.05
C GLY A 102 10.80 4.09 -0.85
N TRP A 103 9.93 3.20 -1.34
CA TRP A 103 8.48 3.33 -1.23
C TRP A 103 7.97 2.70 0.06
N THR A 104 7.21 3.44 0.84
CA THR A 104 6.63 2.92 2.10
C THR A 104 5.20 2.42 1.87
N LEU A 105 4.93 1.17 2.22
CA LEU A 105 3.58 0.58 2.11
C LEU A 105 2.61 1.26 3.07
N VAL A 106 1.47 1.71 2.53
CA VAL A 106 0.41 2.35 3.31
C VAL A 106 -0.41 1.29 4.04
N THR A 107 -0.68 1.53 5.33
CA THR A 107 -1.50 0.66 6.17
C THR A 107 -2.74 1.40 6.68
N GLU A 108 -3.70 0.68 7.25
CA GLU A 108 -4.96 1.27 7.72
C GLU A 108 -4.76 2.41 8.74
N ARG A 109 -3.70 2.32 9.57
CA ARG A 109 -3.40 3.33 10.59
C ARG A 109 -3.04 4.71 10.04
N TRP A 110 -2.73 4.80 8.74
CA TRP A 110 -2.37 6.05 8.08
C TRP A 110 -3.58 6.77 7.49
N ILE A 111 -4.77 6.16 7.47
CA ILE A 111 -5.97 6.82 6.96
C ILE A 111 -6.32 8.00 7.88
N SER A 112 -6.27 9.21 7.34
CA SER A 112 -6.63 10.45 8.05
C SER A 112 -8.07 10.88 7.77
N LEU A 113 -8.59 10.54 6.58
CA LEU A 113 -9.96 10.82 6.18
C LEU A 113 -10.41 9.80 5.13
N GLU A 114 -11.65 9.35 5.25
CA GLU A 114 -12.31 8.52 4.24
C GLU A 114 -13.74 9.03 4.02
N ARG A 115 -14.13 9.21 2.76
CA ARG A 115 -15.47 9.61 2.34
C ARG A 115 -15.94 8.70 1.22
N ALA A 116 -17.18 8.24 1.33
CA ALA A 116 -17.86 7.52 0.26
C ALA A 116 -19.26 8.12 0.03
N SER A 117 -19.70 8.15 -1.22
CA SER A 117 -21.06 8.53 -1.60
C SER A 117 -21.60 7.47 -2.55
N LYS A 118 -22.85 7.04 -2.33
CA LYS A 118 -23.54 6.02 -3.13
C LYS A 118 -22.67 4.79 -3.49
N ALA A 119 -21.85 4.36 -2.54
CA ALA A 119 -20.92 3.28 -2.71
C ALA A 119 -20.75 2.50 -1.41
N THR A 120 -20.48 1.20 -1.54
CA THR A 120 -20.07 0.34 -0.43
C THR A 120 -18.57 0.11 -0.54
N VAL A 121 -17.82 0.45 0.51
CA VAL A 121 -16.36 0.27 0.54
C VAL A 121 -16.02 -0.96 1.38
N VAL A 122 -15.29 -1.89 0.80
CA VAL A 122 -14.71 -3.05 1.48
C VAL A 122 -13.21 -2.81 1.62
N LYS A 123 -12.74 -2.83 2.86
CA LYS A 123 -11.31 -2.72 3.20
C LYS A 123 -10.73 -4.09 3.48
N THR A 124 -9.53 -4.35 2.96
CA THR A 124 -8.78 -5.58 3.22
C THR A 124 -7.33 -5.27 3.50
N THR A 125 -6.66 -6.16 4.23
CA THR A 125 -5.24 -6.03 4.56
C THR A 125 -4.49 -7.18 3.94
N ASP A 126 -3.43 -6.89 3.19
CA ASP A 126 -2.58 -7.92 2.59
C ASP A 126 -1.62 -8.55 3.61
N SER A 127 -0.86 -9.56 3.19
CA SER A 127 0.09 -10.27 4.05
C SER A 127 1.27 -9.41 4.54
N ARG A 128 1.50 -8.23 3.96
CA ARG A 128 2.52 -7.25 4.36
C ARG A 128 1.93 -6.15 5.25
N GLY A 129 0.63 -6.22 5.56
CA GLY A 129 -0.08 -5.20 6.33
C GLY A 129 -0.61 -4.03 5.50
N GLY A 130 -0.50 -4.09 4.17
CA GLY A 130 -0.94 -3.04 3.26
C GLY A 130 -2.45 -2.96 3.16
N ILE A 131 -2.99 -1.75 3.23
CA ILE A 131 -4.44 -1.51 3.06
C ILE A 131 -4.82 -1.54 1.58
N ALA A 132 -5.95 -2.18 1.27
CA ALA A 132 -6.58 -2.14 -0.03
C ALA A 132 -8.07 -1.81 0.10
N PHE A 133 -8.60 -1.09 -0.88
CA PHE A 133 -9.99 -0.67 -0.95
C PHE A 133 -10.63 -1.26 -2.19
N GLN A 134 -11.79 -1.92 -2.03
CA GLN A 134 -12.66 -2.29 -3.13
C GLN A 134 -13.99 -1.57 -2.95
N VAL A 135 -14.38 -0.79 -3.95
CA VAL A 135 -15.51 0.13 -3.90
C VAL A 135 -16.57 -0.34 -4.87
N PHE A 136 -17.69 -0.82 -4.33
CA PHE A 136 -18.85 -1.24 -5.10
C PHE A 136 -19.81 -0.07 -5.27
N MET A 137 -20.23 0.17 -6.51
CA MET A 137 -21.24 1.18 -6.80
C MET A 137 -22.60 0.71 -6.31
N ASN A 138 -23.32 1.59 -5.62
CA ASN A 138 -24.72 1.40 -5.24
C ASN A 138 -25.66 2.31 -6.07
N ASP A 139 -25.17 2.90 -7.17
CA ASP A 139 -25.89 3.90 -7.99
C ASP A 139 -26.19 3.36 -9.39
N ASP A 140 -27.48 3.25 -9.71
CA ASP A 140 -27.99 2.65 -10.95
C ASP A 140 -28.41 3.70 -11.99
N GLY A 141 -28.34 5.00 -11.71
CA GLY A 141 -28.99 6.04 -12.53
C GLY A 141 -28.06 6.97 -13.33
N CYS A 142 -28.42 7.25 -14.59
CA CYS A 142 -27.99 8.46 -15.29
C CYS A 142 -28.97 9.61 -15.01
N GLY A 143 -28.49 10.77 -14.55
CA GLY A 143 -29.29 11.99 -14.47
C GLY A 143 -29.89 12.35 -13.09
N SER A 144 -29.55 11.66 -12.00
CA SER A 144 -30.03 11.96 -10.64
C SER A 144 -28.89 12.27 -9.66
N GLY A 145 -28.26 13.44 -9.85
CA GLY A 145 -27.30 14.02 -8.90
C GLY A 145 -25.89 13.39 -8.94
N ASN A 146 -25.13 13.62 -7.88
CA ASN A 146 -23.74 13.16 -7.73
C ASN A 146 -23.64 11.64 -7.85
N GLY A 147 -22.68 11.12 -8.63
CA GLY A 147 -22.42 9.70 -8.79
C GLY A 147 -21.92 8.98 -7.54
N ALA A 148 -21.62 7.69 -7.69
CA ALA A 148 -20.81 6.96 -6.72
C ALA A 148 -19.42 7.59 -6.62
N GLY A 149 -18.84 7.59 -5.44
CA GLY A 149 -17.52 8.16 -5.23
C GLY A 149 -16.85 7.67 -3.97
N HIS A 150 -15.52 7.63 -4.00
CA HIS A 150 -14.67 7.31 -2.86
C HIS A 150 -13.46 8.21 -2.87
N GLN A 151 -13.19 8.83 -1.73
CA GLN A 151 -12.01 9.60 -1.43
C GLN A 151 -11.38 9.06 -0.16
N VAL A 152 -10.08 8.80 -0.21
CA VAL A 152 -9.29 8.41 0.96
C VAL A 152 -8.02 9.27 1.00
N LEU A 153 -7.75 9.84 2.17
CA LEU A 153 -6.53 10.60 2.46
C LEU A 153 -5.70 9.86 3.50
N PHE A 154 -4.39 9.95 3.37
CA PHE A 154 -3.41 9.37 4.28
C PHE A 154 -2.61 10.48 4.95
N ASP A 155 -2.23 10.28 6.22
CA ASP A 155 -1.40 11.22 6.98
C ASP A 155 -0.08 11.46 6.27
N ASN A 156 0.34 12.73 6.23
CA ASN A 156 1.57 13.17 5.56
C ASN A 156 2.74 13.27 6.54
N ARG A 157 2.85 12.28 7.45
CA ARG A 157 3.88 12.17 8.49
C ARG A 157 4.40 10.72 8.53
N PRO A 158 5.65 10.45 8.11
CA PRO A 158 6.64 11.42 7.61
C PRO A 158 6.16 12.02 6.28
N THR A 159 6.66 13.20 5.93
CA THR A 159 6.24 13.87 4.69
C THR A 159 6.57 13.05 3.45
N TRP A 160 5.59 12.92 2.56
CA TRP A 160 5.69 12.27 1.27
C TRP A 160 5.03 13.16 0.19
N SER A 161 5.39 12.92 -1.07
CA SER A 161 4.98 13.78 -2.21
C SER A 161 4.53 13.00 -3.44
N LYS A 162 4.62 11.67 -3.40
CA LYS A 162 4.15 10.78 -4.45
C LYS A 162 3.38 9.62 -3.83
N ILE A 163 2.38 9.15 -4.56
CA ILE A 163 1.64 7.94 -4.25
C ILE A 163 1.67 7.00 -5.45
N ARG A 164 2.00 5.74 -5.20
CA ARG A 164 1.93 4.65 -6.18
C ARG A 164 0.87 3.66 -5.75
N PHE A 165 0.03 3.20 -6.67
CA PHE A 165 -0.98 2.20 -6.40
C PHE A 165 -1.36 1.45 -7.67
N GLU A 166 -1.93 0.27 -7.49
CA GLU A 166 -2.62 -0.45 -8.55
C GLU A 166 -4.08 0.00 -8.56
N ALA A 167 -4.49 0.62 -9.65
CA ALA A 167 -5.87 0.96 -9.93
C ALA A 167 -6.54 -0.20 -10.67
N VAL A 168 -7.73 -0.59 -10.25
CA VAL A 168 -8.50 -1.67 -10.88
C VAL A 168 -9.93 -1.21 -11.10
N PHE A 169 -10.51 -1.51 -12.26
CA PHE A 169 -11.88 -1.14 -12.65
C PHE A 169 -12.57 -2.33 -13.28
N ALA A 170 -13.82 -2.60 -12.90
CA ALA A 170 -14.60 -3.72 -13.44
C ALA A 170 -16.08 -3.38 -13.55
N GLY A 171 -16.80 -4.14 -14.37
CA GLY A 171 -18.19 -3.83 -14.75
C GLY A 171 -18.24 -2.70 -15.78
N ALA A 172 -19.27 -1.87 -15.72
CA ALA A 172 -19.45 -0.78 -16.66
C ALA A 172 -20.04 0.48 -16.05
N VAL A 173 -19.60 1.63 -16.57
CA VAL A 173 -20.15 2.96 -16.33
C VAL A 173 -19.99 3.79 -17.61
N ASN A 174 -20.88 4.75 -17.85
CA ASN A 174 -20.72 5.68 -18.98
C ASN A 174 -19.91 6.92 -18.61
N CYS A 175 -19.84 7.24 -17.32
CA CYS A 175 -19.30 8.50 -16.83
C CYS A 175 -18.39 8.24 -15.63
N TRP A 176 -17.17 8.77 -15.66
CA TRP A 176 -16.17 8.59 -14.60
C TRP A 176 -15.20 9.78 -14.51
N ASN A 177 -14.72 10.01 -13.29
CA ASN A 177 -13.58 10.88 -12.97
C ASN A 177 -12.60 10.06 -12.13
N ILE A 178 -11.35 9.95 -12.55
CA ILE A 178 -10.33 9.10 -11.90
C ILE A 178 -9.06 9.87 -11.60
N PHE A 179 -8.19 9.25 -10.79
CA PHE A 179 -6.83 9.73 -10.51
C PHE A 179 -6.76 11.14 -9.92
N GLY A 180 -7.68 11.43 -8.99
CA GLY A 180 -7.72 12.70 -8.28
C GLY A 180 -8.50 13.79 -9.01
N GLU A 181 -9.04 13.50 -10.18
CA GLU A 181 -10.09 14.32 -10.78
C GLU A 181 -11.39 14.07 -10.02
N THR A 182 -11.98 15.13 -9.50
CA THR A 182 -13.19 15.02 -8.67
C THR A 182 -14.22 16.01 -9.11
N GLU A 183 -15.48 15.56 -9.20
CA GLU A 183 -16.60 16.49 -9.23
C GLU A 183 -16.78 17.18 -7.87
N ALA A 184 -17.44 18.33 -7.88
CA ALA A 184 -17.79 19.10 -6.66
C ALA A 184 -18.53 18.26 -5.58
N ALA A 185 -19.04 17.09 -5.95
CA ALA A 185 -19.76 16.11 -5.13
C ALA A 185 -19.05 15.63 -3.85
N LEU A 186 -17.73 15.38 -3.90
CA LEU A 186 -16.97 14.87 -2.74
C LEU A 186 -16.28 15.99 -1.93
N GLY A 187 -16.34 17.23 -2.45
CA GLY A 187 -15.54 18.35 -1.99
C GLY A 187 -14.05 18.17 -2.31
N TYR A 188 -13.39 19.21 -2.81
CA TYR A 188 -11.93 19.20 -2.96
C TYR A 188 -11.30 19.04 -1.57
N GLY A 189 -10.77 17.85 -1.27
CA GLY A 189 -9.90 17.67 -0.13
C GLY A 189 -8.53 18.28 -0.43
N PRO A 190 -7.84 18.90 0.55
CA PRO A 190 -6.43 19.25 0.38
C PRO A 190 -5.61 17.99 0.03
N GLY A 191 -4.50 18.16 -0.70
CA GLY A 191 -3.61 17.06 -1.05
C GLY A 191 -4.08 16.12 -2.16
N ILE A 192 -5.14 16.44 -2.92
CA ILE A 192 -5.49 15.71 -4.16
C ILE A 192 -5.18 16.58 -5.37
N ILE A 193 -4.36 16.05 -6.27
CA ILE A 193 -3.97 16.70 -7.53
C ILE A 193 -4.35 15.78 -8.68
N PRO A 194 -5.11 16.28 -9.67
CA PRO A 194 -5.44 15.48 -10.85
C PRO A 194 -4.20 15.01 -11.61
N PHE A 195 -4.27 13.81 -12.15
CA PHE A 195 -3.23 13.24 -13.01
C PHE A 195 -2.92 14.16 -14.21
N VAL A 196 -1.64 14.27 -14.55
CA VAL A 196 -1.17 14.98 -15.74
C VAL A 196 -0.28 14.05 -16.57
N LYS A 197 -0.73 13.73 -17.78
CA LYS A 197 0.03 12.90 -18.72
C LYS A 197 1.41 13.52 -19.01
N GLY A 198 2.46 12.71 -18.91
CA GLY A 198 3.85 13.14 -19.12
C GLY A 198 4.51 13.77 -17.88
N VAL A 199 3.76 13.99 -16.80
CA VAL A 199 4.30 14.37 -15.49
C VAL A 199 4.13 13.23 -14.49
N ASP A 200 2.92 12.67 -14.45
CA ASP A 200 2.58 11.48 -13.68
C ASP A 200 2.75 10.22 -14.54
N THR A 201 2.81 9.06 -13.90
CA THR A 201 3.10 7.78 -14.57
C THR A 201 1.91 6.85 -14.53
N ILE A 202 1.61 6.23 -15.68
CA ILE A 202 0.74 5.06 -15.80
C ILE A 202 1.54 4.02 -16.56
N ARG A 203 1.68 2.82 -15.99
CA ARG A 203 2.39 1.69 -16.60
C ARG A 203 1.66 0.39 -16.34
N ASP A 204 2.03 -0.64 -17.11
CA ASP A 204 1.41 -1.97 -17.05
C ASP A 204 -0.12 -1.91 -17.16
N ALA A 205 -0.61 -0.97 -17.96
CA ALA A 205 -2.01 -0.81 -18.22
C ALA A 205 -2.57 -2.05 -18.93
N ARG A 206 -3.78 -2.45 -18.58
CA ARG A 206 -4.50 -3.57 -19.19
C ARG A 206 -5.94 -3.16 -19.45
N GLY A 207 -6.33 -3.15 -20.71
CA GLY A 207 -7.67 -2.75 -21.16
C GLY A 207 -8.02 -1.28 -20.89
N MET A 208 -7.06 -0.42 -20.53
CA MET A 208 -7.29 1.00 -20.21
C MET A 208 -7.43 1.90 -21.44
N GLY A 209 -7.19 1.36 -22.64
CA GLY A 209 -7.44 2.04 -23.92
C GLY A 209 -8.81 1.72 -24.54
N GLY A 210 -9.67 0.94 -23.85
CA GLY A 210 -10.92 0.45 -24.43
C GLY A 210 -10.65 -0.51 -25.58
N VAL A 211 -11.32 -0.33 -26.73
CA VAL A 211 -11.07 -1.19 -27.91
C VAL A 211 -9.71 -0.92 -28.56
N ALA A 212 -9.07 0.21 -28.26
CA ALA A 212 -7.77 0.57 -28.82
C ALA A 212 -6.62 -0.25 -28.19
N GLY A 213 -6.91 -1.03 -27.14
CA GLY A 213 -5.97 -1.91 -26.46
C GLY A 213 -5.67 -1.46 -25.04
N ASP A 214 -4.44 -1.65 -24.63
CA ASP A 214 -4.02 -1.48 -23.24
C ASP A 214 -3.66 -0.03 -22.88
N ASP A 215 -3.27 0.78 -23.88
CA ASP A 215 -2.72 2.12 -23.67
C ASP A 215 -3.77 3.14 -23.21
N TYR A 216 -3.53 3.71 -22.04
CA TYR A 216 -4.39 4.76 -21.51
C TYR A 216 -4.17 6.11 -22.21
N ALA A 217 -5.26 6.72 -22.67
CA ALA A 217 -5.22 7.98 -23.42
C ALA A 217 -4.71 9.18 -22.59
N GLY A 218 -4.82 9.11 -21.25
CA GLY A 218 -4.41 10.19 -20.33
C GLY A 218 -5.52 11.17 -19.98
N THR A 219 -6.78 10.79 -20.19
CA THR A 219 -7.96 11.62 -19.89
C THR A 219 -8.57 11.23 -18.55
N ASN A 220 -8.66 12.16 -17.60
CA ASN A 220 -9.16 11.86 -16.26
C ASN A 220 -10.68 11.87 -16.12
N VAL A 221 -11.38 12.48 -17.07
CA VAL A 221 -12.85 12.59 -17.12
C VAL A 221 -13.36 12.04 -18.43
N ARG A 222 -14.32 11.13 -18.39
CA ARG A 222 -15.04 10.73 -19.59
C ARG A 222 -16.49 10.46 -19.30
N CYS A 223 -17.37 10.95 -20.19
CA CYS A 223 -18.82 10.88 -20.10
C CYS A 223 -19.41 10.61 -21.50
N ASP A 224 -18.95 9.55 -22.15
CA ASP A 224 -19.33 9.17 -23.51
C ASP A 224 -19.36 7.65 -23.68
N GLN A 225 -19.78 7.15 -24.83
CA GLN A 225 -19.68 5.74 -25.19
C GLN A 225 -18.61 5.52 -26.29
N ALA A 226 -17.64 6.43 -26.38
CA ALA A 226 -16.64 6.32 -27.43
C ALA A 226 -15.73 5.10 -27.19
N PRO A 227 -15.13 4.52 -28.25
CA PRO A 227 -14.43 3.25 -28.15
C PRO A 227 -13.21 3.25 -27.21
N GLU A 228 -12.63 4.41 -26.92
CA GLU A 228 -11.52 4.58 -25.96
C GLU A 228 -12.02 4.73 -24.51
N ASN A 229 -13.34 4.74 -24.27
CA ASN A 229 -13.90 4.80 -22.94
C ASN A 229 -13.74 3.42 -22.34
N PHE A 230 -12.60 3.19 -21.69
CA PHE A 230 -12.27 1.87 -21.21
C PHE A 230 -13.40 1.25 -20.41
N TRP A 231 -14.08 2.00 -19.54
CA TRP A 231 -15.13 1.48 -18.66
C TRP A 231 -16.54 1.46 -19.27
N SER A 232 -16.68 1.82 -20.54
CA SER A 232 -17.95 1.75 -21.26
C SER A 232 -18.48 0.32 -21.34
N PRO A 233 -19.80 0.10 -21.21
CA PRO A 233 -20.40 -1.23 -21.41
C PRO A 233 -20.11 -1.80 -22.81
N ASP A 234 -19.94 -0.95 -23.83
CA ASP A 234 -19.64 -1.36 -25.20
C ASP A 234 -18.25 -2.02 -25.32
N ASN A 235 -17.37 -1.75 -24.35
CA ASN A 235 -16.02 -2.31 -24.29
C ASN A 235 -15.93 -3.53 -23.37
N GLY A 236 -17.07 -4.11 -23.00
CA GLY A 236 -17.17 -5.30 -22.15
C GLY A 236 -17.09 -5.00 -20.65
N LEU A 237 -17.18 -6.06 -19.84
CA LEU A 237 -17.24 -5.98 -18.37
C LEU A 237 -15.97 -6.46 -17.67
N ALA A 238 -14.93 -6.76 -18.46
CA ALA A 238 -13.68 -7.30 -17.97
C ALA A 238 -12.97 -6.33 -17.01
N GLU A 239 -12.15 -6.90 -16.13
CA GLU A 239 -11.27 -6.12 -15.28
C GLU A 239 -10.22 -5.38 -16.12
N ARG A 240 -9.97 -4.14 -15.73
CA ARG A 240 -8.98 -3.24 -16.32
C ARG A 240 -8.13 -2.72 -15.20
N SER A 241 -6.84 -2.55 -15.45
CA SER A 241 -5.94 -2.12 -14.39
C SER A 241 -4.75 -1.35 -14.92
N ALA A 242 -4.08 -0.64 -14.02
CA ALA A 242 -2.78 -0.04 -14.26
C ALA A 242 -2.05 0.19 -12.94
N ILE A 243 -0.72 0.24 -13.01
CA ILE A 243 0.09 0.81 -11.94
C ILE A 243 0.21 2.30 -12.19
N VAL A 244 -0.22 3.09 -11.21
CA VAL A 244 -0.35 4.54 -11.30
C VAL A 244 0.55 5.18 -10.27
N ILE A 245 1.37 6.14 -10.69
CA ILE A 245 2.20 6.98 -9.80
C ILE A 245 1.77 8.42 -9.99
N LEU A 246 1.23 9.01 -8.93
CA LEU A 246 0.72 10.37 -8.94
C LEU A 246 1.55 11.24 -8.02
N ARG A 247 1.82 12.46 -8.49
CA ARG A 247 2.32 13.54 -7.65
C ARG A 247 1.23 13.99 -6.66
N ARG A 248 1.66 14.30 -5.45
CA ARG A 248 0.87 14.83 -4.33
C ARG A 248 1.66 16.02 -3.75
N THR A 249 1.81 17.04 -4.57
CA THR A 249 2.59 18.25 -4.26
C THR A 249 1.83 19.19 -3.32
N ASN A 250 1.85 18.87 -2.03
CA ASN A 250 2.33 19.86 -1.07
C ASN A 250 2.78 19.15 0.21
N ALA A 251 4.09 19.12 0.44
CA ALA A 251 4.74 18.60 1.64
C ALA A 251 4.13 19.13 2.96
N ASN A 252 3.42 20.26 2.90
CA ASN A 252 2.79 20.92 4.03
C ASN A 252 1.31 20.54 4.23
N ASP A 253 0.68 19.88 3.25
CA ASP A 253 -0.67 19.40 3.44
C ASP A 253 -0.62 18.29 4.50
N PRO A 254 -1.46 18.33 5.54
CA PRO A 254 -1.43 17.33 6.61
C PRO A 254 -1.85 15.94 6.11
N ALA A 255 -2.46 15.86 4.92
CA ALA A 255 -2.86 14.62 4.30
C ALA A 255 -3.02 14.78 2.78
N ALA A 256 -2.84 13.68 2.07
CA ALA A 256 -3.03 13.58 0.62
C ALA A 256 -3.54 12.17 0.27
N GLY A 257 -4.05 11.94 -0.94
CA GLY A 257 -4.52 10.59 -1.26
C GLY A 257 -5.17 10.37 -2.61
N LEU A 258 -6.21 9.54 -2.64
CA LEU A 258 -6.84 9.01 -3.84
C LEU A 258 -8.31 9.39 -3.90
N ALA A 259 -8.80 9.67 -5.11
CA ALA A 259 -10.21 9.87 -5.35
C ALA A 259 -10.61 9.35 -6.74
N THR A 260 -11.80 8.76 -6.79
CA THR A 260 -12.48 8.31 -8.00
C THR A 260 -13.97 8.53 -7.82
N THR A 261 -14.64 9.01 -8.85
CA THR A 261 -16.09 9.02 -8.96
C THR A 261 -16.54 8.35 -10.25
N ALA A 262 -17.71 7.74 -10.21
CA ALA A 262 -18.33 7.13 -11.38
C ALA A 262 -19.86 7.17 -11.24
N ASN A 263 -20.56 7.22 -12.36
CA ASN A 263 -22.01 7.29 -12.43
C ASN A 263 -22.50 6.51 -13.66
N CYS A 264 -23.82 6.38 -13.81
CA CYS A 264 -24.40 5.68 -14.95
C CYS A 264 -24.03 4.18 -15.02
N SER A 265 -24.04 3.45 -13.89
CA SER A 265 -23.78 2.00 -13.91
C SER A 265 -24.97 1.17 -14.44
N GLY A 266 -26.20 1.70 -14.39
CA GLY A 266 -27.41 1.04 -14.91
C GLY A 266 -27.51 0.90 -16.43
N ALA A 267 -26.49 1.33 -17.18
CA ALA A 267 -26.38 1.10 -18.63
C ALA A 267 -26.27 -0.40 -19.00
N LEU A 268 -26.11 -1.27 -18.01
CA LEU A 268 -26.04 -2.72 -18.16
C LEU A 268 -27.38 -3.43 -18.42
N GLY A 269 -28.50 -2.69 -18.41
CA GLY A 269 -29.83 -3.24 -18.66
C GLY A 269 -30.43 -4.00 -17.47
N ALA A 270 -31.75 -4.12 -17.44
CA ALA A 270 -32.45 -4.85 -16.38
C ALA A 270 -32.03 -6.34 -16.37
N GLY A 271 -31.54 -6.83 -15.23
CA GLY A 271 -31.17 -8.24 -15.03
C GLY A 271 -29.66 -8.55 -15.06
N ASN A 272 -28.79 -7.55 -15.30
CA ASN A 272 -27.36 -7.74 -15.08
C ASN A 272 -27.04 -7.72 -13.58
N THR A 273 -26.42 -8.79 -13.08
CA THR A 273 -26.03 -8.96 -11.67
C THR A 273 -24.53 -8.74 -11.43
N SER A 274 -23.76 -8.46 -12.48
CA SER A 274 -22.33 -8.21 -12.36
C SER A 274 -22.11 -6.88 -11.64
N PRO A 275 -21.46 -6.87 -10.47
CA PRO A 275 -21.23 -5.63 -9.74
C PRO A 275 -20.25 -4.74 -10.53
N THR A 276 -20.57 -3.46 -10.63
CA THR A 276 -19.62 -2.44 -11.07
C THR A 276 -18.82 -1.95 -9.86
N TRP A 277 -17.50 -1.99 -9.95
CA TRP A 277 -16.61 -1.63 -8.85
C TRP A 277 -15.26 -1.14 -9.34
N TRP A 278 -14.54 -0.45 -8.47
CA TRP A 278 -13.12 -0.14 -8.64
C TRP A 278 -12.34 -0.46 -7.36
N ALA A 279 -11.03 -0.55 -7.46
CA ALA A 279 -10.18 -0.80 -6.31
C ALA A 279 -8.86 -0.02 -6.36
N TYR A 280 -8.35 0.26 -5.17
CA TYR A 280 -6.97 0.69 -4.94
C TYR A 280 -6.25 -0.43 -4.18
N ARG A 281 -5.19 -0.98 -4.76
CA ARG A 281 -4.36 -2.03 -4.16
C ARG A 281 -2.90 -1.60 -4.17
N ASN A 282 -2.05 -2.29 -3.40
CA ASN A 282 -0.61 -2.08 -3.43
C ASN A 282 -0.23 -0.59 -3.31
N ILE A 283 -0.76 0.07 -2.28
CA ILE A 283 -0.66 1.53 -2.10
C ILE A 283 0.63 1.87 -1.36
N TYR A 284 1.49 2.69 -1.97
CA TYR A 284 2.76 3.13 -1.41
C TYR A 284 2.91 4.64 -1.50
N VAL A 285 3.65 5.23 -0.56
CA VAL A 285 4.00 6.66 -0.58
C VAL A 285 5.52 6.87 -0.51
N LYS A 286 5.97 7.98 -1.10
CA LYS A 286 7.37 8.40 -1.17
C LYS A 286 7.49 9.93 -1.18
#